data_AF-E1VNS6-F1
#
_entry.id   AF-E1VNS6-F1
#
_cell.length_a   1.000
_cell.length_b   1.000
_cell.length_c   1.000
_cell.angle_alpha   90.00
_cell.angle_beta   90.00
_cell.angle_gamma   90.00
#
_symmetry.space_group_name_H-M   'P 1'
#
loop_
_entity.id
_entity.type
_entity.pdbx_description
1 polymer ?
#
loop_
_entity_poly.entity_id
_entity_poly.type
_entity_poly.pdbx_seq_one_letter_code
_entity_poly.pdbx_strand_id
1 'polypeptide(L)'
;MKKFTNSIFIIVFATVAAGLYGAAHNQISYTISPEYFTNIKFAQFGWLLVGFGDRVNAGLIGFSAACWFGTICGTLIAFRMRHIEDRQRFIRFAFFRLVLVLITSALVAFGVSFYSYSQDASALLAYWQHTSTHYRIKEPLSFAVVAQMHRMSYVGGVIGMLWLLLPAKKLKAHR
;
A
#
# COMPACT_ATOMS: atom_id res chain seq x y z
N MET A 1 -0.29 -15.13 -27.71
CA MET A 1 0.88 -14.33 -27.26
C MET A 1 0.49 -12.97 -26.69
N LYS A 2 -0.20 -12.08 -27.44
CA LYS A 2 -0.55 -10.71 -26.98
C LYS A 2 -1.28 -10.64 -25.61
N LYS A 3 -2.21 -11.56 -25.33
CA LYS A 3 -2.93 -11.62 -24.04
C LYS A 3 -2.01 -11.92 -22.85
N PHE A 4 -1.08 -12.86 -23.03
CA PHE A 4 -0.10 -13.23 -22.02
C PHE A 4 0.88 -12.08 -21.73
N THR A 5 1.37 -11.42 -22.79
CA THR A 5 2.24 -10.24 -22.66
C THR A 5 1.55 -9.11 -21.90
N ASN A 6 0.28 -8.82 -22.20
CA ASN A 6 -0.49 -7.80 -21.49
C ASN A 6 -0.69 -8.14 -20.00
N SER A 7 -0.91 -9.43 -19.67
CA SER A 7 -1.01 -9.90 -18.29
C SER A 7 0.30 -9.74 -17.52
N ILE A 8 1.43 -10.12 -18.10
CA ILE A 8 2.74 -9.91 -17.47
C ILE A 8 3.00 -8.42 -17.26
N PHE A 9 2.72 -7.61 -18.29
CA PHE A 9 2.92 -6.17 -18.20
C PHE A 9 2.14 -5.55 -17.04
N ILE A 10 0.86 -5.88 -16.87
CA ILE A 10 0.07 -5.31 -15.78
C ILE A 10 0.52 -5.82 -14.40
N ILE A 11 0.98 -7.08 -14.31
CA ILE A 11 1.53 -7.61 -13.05
C ILE A 11 2.75 -6.81 -12.65
N VAL A 12 3.74 -6.68 -13.53
CA VAL A 12 4.96 -5.91 -13.27
C VAL A 12 4.64 -4.46 -12.96
N PHE A 13 3.75 -3.84 -13.74
CA PHE A 13 3.34 -2.46 -13.53
C PHE A 13 2.67 -2.26 -12.17
N ALA A 14 1.77 -3.15 -11.77
CA ALA A 14 1.11 -3.10 -10.46
C ALA A 14 2.10 -3.31 -9.30
N THR A 15 3.05 -4.24 -9.44
CA THR A 15 4.12 -4.47 -8.46
C THR A 15 4.99 -3.23 -8.26
N VAL A 16 5.42 -2.59 -9.35
CA VAL A 16 6.24 -1.37 -9.29
C VAL A 16 5.43 -0.19 -8.75
N ALA A 17 4.18 -0.02 -9.18
CA ALA A 17 3.33 1.05 -8.70
C ALA A 17 3.04 0.94 -7.19
N ALA A 18 2.78 -0.28 -6.69
CA ALA A 18 2.63 -0.54 -5.26
C ALA A 18 3.93 -0.25 -4.51
N GLY A 19 5.08 -0.65 -5.06
CA GLY A 19 6.39 -0.32 -4.47
C GLY A 19 6.61 1.19 -4.36
N LEU A 20 6.35 1.96 -5.43
CA LEU A 20 6.48 3.42 -5.40
C LEU A 20 5.53 4.06 -4.38
N TYR A 21 4.29 3.57 -4.30
CA TYR A 21 3.35 3.98 -3.26
C TYR A 21 3.90 3.69 -1.86
N GLY A 22 4.41 2.48 -1.62
CA GLY A 22 5.00 2.10 -0.32
C GLY A 22 6.21 2.96 0.05
N ALA A 23 7.08 3.27 -0.91
CA ALA A 23 8.22 4.16 -0.70
C ALA A 23 7.77 5.58 -0.29
N ALA A 24 6.80 6.14 -1.01
CA ALA A 24 6.25 7.47 -0.71
C ALA A 24 5.51 7.51 0.64
N HIS A 25 4.67 6.51 0.90
CA HIS A 25 3.99 6.32 2.17
C HIS A 25 4.98 6.25 3.34
N ASN A 26 6.13 5.59 3.14
CA ASN A 26 7.18 5.51 4.14
C ASN A 26 7.93 6.83 4.35
N GLN A 27 8.11 7.68 3.33
CA GLN A 27 8.69 9.01 3.55
C GLN A 27 7.80 9.89 4.44
N ILE A 28 6.48 9.80 4.23
CA ILE A 28 5.51 10.54 5.04
C ILE A 28 5.50 9.99 6.47
N SER A 29 5.34 8.68 6.63
CA SER A 29 5.30 8.08 7.96
C SER A 29 6.62 8.17 8.72
N TYR A 30 7.77 8.13 8.04
CA TYR A 30 9.08 8.37 8.68
C TYR A 30 9.17 9.78 9.27
N THR A 31 8.56 10.76 8.62
CA THR A 31 8.53 12.14 9.12
C THR A 31 7.67 12.27 10.38
N ILE A 32 6.65 11.42 10.55
CA ILE A 32 5.77 11.40 11.73
C ILE A 32 6.41 10.61 12.88
N SER A 33 6.96 9.43 12.61
CA SER A 33 7.63 8.60 13.63
C SER A 33 8.85 7.89 13.04
N PRO A 34 10.06 8.44 13.22
CA PRO A 34 11.30 7.74 12.90
C PRO A 34 11.45 6.44 13.72
N GLU A 35 10.98 6.44 14.97
CA GLU A 35 11.07 5.28 15.88
C GLU A 35 10.35 4.03 15.37
N TYR A 36 9.25 4.21 14.60
CA TYR A 36 8.59 3.09 13.93
C TYR A 36 9.55 2.34 12.99
N PHE A 37 10.49 3.06 12.38
CA PHE A 37 11.46 2.50 11.47
C PHE A 37 12.69 1.98 12.20
N THR A 38 13.34 2.83 12.99
CA THR A 38 14.62 2.51 13.64
C THR A 38 14.49 1.38 14.65
N ASN A 39 13.37 1.31 15.38
CA ASN A 39 13.21 0.32 16.46
C ASN A 39 12.54 -0.97 15.97
N ILE A 40 11.82 -0.94 14.84
CA ILE A 40 11.05 -2.09 14.34
C ILE A 40 11.40 -2.43 12.91
N LYS A 41 11.11 -1.56 11.93
CA LYS A 41 11.20 -1.94 10.51
C LYS A 41 12.63 -2.24 10.07
N PHE A 42 13.62 -1.54 10.60
CA PHE A 42 15.02 -1.78 10.24
C PHE A 42 15.49 -3.14 10.74
N ALA A 43 15.06 -3.58 11.93
CA ALA A 43 15.32 -4.94 12.40
C ALA A 43 14.60 -5.99 11.53
N GLN A 44 13.32 -5.76 11.17
CA GLN A 44 12.54 -6.67 10.32
C GLN A 44 13.10 -6.82 8.90
N PHE A 45 13.70 -5.75 8.36
CA PHE A 45 14.24 -5.68 7.01
C PHE A 45 15.75 -5.47 7.01
N GLY A 46 16.46 -5.99 8.02
CA GLY A 46 17.91 -5.78 8.17
C GLY A 46 18.72 -6.14 6.92
N TRP A 47 18.25 -7.14 6.17
CA TRP A 47 18.83 -7.60 4.90
C TRP A 47 18.74 -6.58 3.74
N LEU A 48 17.92 -5.53 3.87
CA LEU A 48 17.77 -4.43 2.91
C LEU A 48 18.57 -3.17 3.30
N LEU A 49 19.22 -3.14 4.46
CA LEU A 49 19.94 -1.96 4.93
C LEU A 49 21.30 -1.87 4.21
N VAL A 50 21.38 -1.02 3.18
CA VAL A 50 22.54 -0.95 2.26
C VAL A 50 23.59 0.11 2.66
N GLY A 51 23.74 0.40 3.95
CA GLY A 51 24.65 1.46 4.44
C GLY A 51 24.22 2.88 4.03
N PHE A 52 23.01 3.04 3.48
CA PHE A 52 22.41 4.34 3.20
C PHE A 52 21.77 4.93 4.46
N GLY A 53 21.49 6.25 4.43
CA GLY A 53 20.80 6.93 5.53
C GLY A 53 19.36 6.44 5.73
N ASP A 54 18.85 6.64 6.95
CA ASP A 54 17.56 6.08 7.41
C ASP A 54 16.38 6.38 6.49
N ARG A 55 16.31 7.58 5.90
CA ARG A 55 15.23 7.93 4.95
C ARG A 55 15.26 7.08 3.70
N VAL A 56 16.45 6.78 3.17
CA VAL A 56 16.60 5.91 1.99
C VAL A 56 16.19 4.50 2.37
N ASN A 57 16.65 4.00 3.53
CA ASN A 57 16.26 2.67 4.03
C ASN A 57 14.74 2.55 4.23
N ALA A 58 14.10 3.57 4.80
CA ALA A 58 12.65 3.61 4.95
C ALA A 58 11.92 3.53 3.60
N GLY A 59 12.44 4.23 2.58
CA GLY A 59 11.93 4.16 1.20
C GLY A 59 12.08 2.77 0.57
N LEU A 60 13.26 2.16 0.68
CA LEU A 60 13.55 0.81 0.16
C LEU A 60 12.69 -0.26 0.84
N ILE A 61 12.52 -0.16 2.16
CA ILE A 61 11.61 -1.02 2.92
C ILE A 61 10.18 -0.83 2.43
N GLY A 62 9.74 0.42 2.21
CA GLY A 62 8.40 0.72 1.70
C GLY A 62 8.14 0.11 0.35
N PHE A 63 9.12 0.26 -0.56
CA PHE A 63 9.07 -0.35 -1.89
C PHE A 63 8.93 -1.85 -1.80
N SER A 64 9.85 -2.51 -1.09
CA SER A 64 9.90 -3.97 -0.99
C SER A 64 8.68 -4.55 -0.28
N ALA A 65 8.24 -3.91 0.81
CA ALA A 65 7.11 -4.35 1.61
C ALA A 65 5.76 -4.21 0.88
N ALA A 66 5.64 -3.30 -0.09
CA ALA A 66 4.40 -3.13 -0.86
C ALA A 66 4.37 -3.96 -2.15
N CYS A 67 5.52 -4.36 -2.69
CA CYS A 67 5.60 -5.09 -3.96
C CYS A 67 4.79 -6.39 -3.97
N TRP A 68 4.83 -7.21 -2.91
CA TRP A 68 4.08 -8.48 -2.87
C TRP A 68 2.57 -8.26 -3.03
N PHE A 69 2.04 -7.21 -2.40
CA PHE A 69 0.63 -6.85 -2.49
C PHE A 69 0.28 -6.36 -3.90
N GLY A 70 1.16 -5.55 -4.50
CA GLY A 70 1.03 -5.13 -5.90
C GLY A 70 1.00 -6.29 -6.89
N THR A 71 1.84 -7.32 -6.67
CA THR A 71 1.84 -8.55 -7.49
C THR A 71 0.51 -9.30 -7.39
N ILE A 72 -0.07 -9.43 -6.20
CA ILE A 72 -1.39 -10.04 -6.00
C ILE A 72 -2.46 -9.24 -6.76
N CYS A 73 -2.51 -7.93 -6.57
CA CYS A 73 -3.44 -7.04 -7.27
C CYS A 73 -3.32 -7.14 -8.79
N GLY A 74 -2.09 -7.07 -9.32
CA GLY A 74 -1.82 -7.19 -10.75
C GLY A 74 -2.26 -8.54 -11.31
N THR A 75 -2.05 -9.63 -10.56
CA THR A 75 -2.48 -10.98 -10.94
C THR A 75 -4.00 -11.09 -11.01
N LEU A 76 -4.72 -10.54 -10.03
CA LEU A 76 -6.18 -10.52 -10.04
C LEU A 76 -6.74 -9.66 -11.18
N ILE A 77 -6.13 -8.51 -11.45
CA ILE A 77 -6.51 -7.66 -12.59
C ILE A 77 -6.31 -8.42 -13.90
N ALA A 78 -5.13 -9.01 -14.12
CA ALA A 78 -4.81 -9.79 -15.30
C ALA A 78 -5.80 -10.96 -15.50
N PHE A 79 -6.07 -11.72 -14.44
CA PHE A 79 -7.01 -12.84 -14.47
C PHE A 79 -8.43 -12.38 -14.82
N ARG A 80 -8.92 -11.33 -14.15
CA ARG A 80 -10.28 -10.82 -14.33
C ARG A 80 -10.52 -10.27 -15.74
N MET A 81 -9.48 -9.77 -16.38
CA MET A 81 -9.55 -9.05 -17.65
C MET A 81 -9.07 -9.86 -18.85
N ARG A 82 -8.75 -11.15 -18.67
CA ARG A 82 -8.29 -12.06 -19.74
C ARG A 82 -9.20 -12.15 -20.97
N HIS A 83 -10.48 -11.81 -20.80
CA HIS A 83 -11.50 -11.85 -21.85
C HIS A 83 -11.54 -10.57 -22.72
N ILE A 84 -10.82 -9.51 -22.34
CA ILE A 84 -10.77 -8.25 -23.10
C ILE A 84 -9.65 -8.36 -24.14
N GLU A 85 -10.03 -8.37 -25.43
CA GLU A 85 -9.07 -8.51 -26.53
C GLU A 85 -8.49 -7.16 -26.97
N ASP A 86 -9.28 -6.10 -26.86
CA ASP A 86 -8.85 -4.76 -27.20
C ASP A 86 -7.81 -4.25 -26.19
N ARG A 87 -6.59 -4.02 -26.67
CA ARG A 87 -5.44 -3.62 -25.84
C ARG A 87 -5.67 -2.29 -25.14
N GLN A 88 -6.29 -1.32 -25.81
CA GLN A 88 -6.52 0.00 -25.22
C GLN A 88 -7.51 -0.06 -24.07
N ARG A 89 -8.64 -0.78 -24.25
CA ARG A 89 -9.61 -1.04 -23.19
C ARG A 89 -8.98 -1.83 -22.05
N PHE A 90 -8.18 -2.86 -22.34
CA PHE A 90 -7.47 -3.61 -21.31
C PHE A 90 -6.61 -2.68 -20.45
N ILE A 91 -5.75 -1.87 -21.06
CA ILE A 91 -4.85 -0.97 -20.32
C ILE A 91 -5.64 0.05 -19.51
N ARG A 92 -6.64 0.71 -20.10
CA ARG A 92 -7.45 1.72 -19.42
C ARG A 92 -8.15 1.16 -18.18
N PHE A 93 -8.81 0.01 -18.31
CA PHE A 93 -9.50 -0.61 -17.18
C PHE A 93 -8.54 -1.11 -16.10
N ALA A 94 -7.40 -1.68 -16.51
CA ALA A 94 -6.40 -2.20 -15.59
C ALA A 94 -5.77 -1.05 -14.79
N PHE A 95 -5.43 0.04 -15.47
CA PHE A 95 -4.92 1.25 -14.86
C PHE A 95 -5.93 1.88 -13.89
N PHE A 96 -7.18 2.07 -14.32
CA PHE A 96 -8.23 2.61 -13.47
C PHE A 96 -8.41 1.80 -12.18
N ARG A 97 -8.41 0.47 -12.32
CA ARG A 97 -8.52 -0.47 -11.21
C ARG A 97 -7.35 -0.40 -10.24
N LEU A 98 -6.13 -0.32 -10.77
CA LEU A 98 -4.93 -0.14 -9.96
C LEU A 98 -4.94 1.21 -9.22
N VAL A 99 -5.31 2.29 -9.90
CA VAL A 99 -5.45 3.63 -9.28
C VAL A 99 -6.48 3.60 -8.15
N LEU A 100 -7.61 2.92 -8.33
CA LEU A 100 -8.62 2.78 -7.29
C LEU A 100 -8.07 2.07 -6.04
N VAL A 101 -7.28 1.00 -6.22
CA VAL A 101 -6.59 0.31 -5.11
C VAL A 101 -5.64 1.26 -4.38
N LEU A 102 -4.83 2.03 -5.11
CA LEU A 102 -3.88 2.96 -4.50
C LEU A 102 -4.57 4.11 -3.77
N ILE A 103 -5.63 4.68 -4.36
CA ILE A 103 -6.41 5.76 -3.74
C ILE A 103 -7.11 5.27 -2.48
N THR A 104 -7.77 4.12 -2.53
CA THR A 104 -8.44 3.55 -1.34
C THR A 104 -7.43 3.17 -0.25
N SER A 105 -6.26 2.64 -0.61
CA SER A 105 -5.14 2.43 0.32
C SER A 105 -4.75 3.72 1.02
N ALA A 106 -4.51 4.79 0.26
CA ALA A 106 -4.12 6.09 0.80
C ALA A 106 -5.22 6.70 1.68
N LEU A 107 -6.45 6.77 1.18
CA LEU A 107 -7.57 7.39 1.89
C LEU A 107 -7.87 6.70 3.22
N VAL A 108 -7.84 5.36 3.24
CA VAL A 108 -8.08 4.61 4.49
C VAL A 108 -6.88 4.73 5.43
N ALA A 109 -5.64 4.68 4.92
CA ALA A 109 -4.43 4.88 5.72
C ALA A 109 -4.42 6.24 6.44
N PHE A 110 -4.52 7.33 5.67
CA PHE A 110 -4.45 8.69 6.20
C PHE A 110 -5.73 9.08 6.92
N GLY A 111 -6.90 8.77 6.35
CA GLY A 111 -8.19 9.17 6.90
C GLY A 111 -8.49 8.53 8.26
N VAL A 112 -8.33 7.21 8.38
CA VAL A 112 -8.59 6.53 9.66
C VAL A 112 -7.57 6.96 10.71
N SER A 113 -6.29 7.08 10.35
CA SER A 113 -5.25 7.43 11.33
C SER A 113 -5.37 8.89 11.79
N PHE A 114 -5.72 9.80 10.89
CA PHE A 114 -6.03 11.19 11.24
C PHE A 114 -7.27 11.28 12.12
N TYR A 115 -8.33 10.53 11.80
CA TYR A 115 -9.53 10.47 12.61
C TYR A 115 -9.22 9.93 14.02
N SER A 116 -8.50 8.82 14.13
CA SER A 116 -8.06 8.24 15.41
C SER A 116 -7.19 9.20 16.24
N TYR A 117 -6.39 10.05 15.58
CA TYR A 117 -5.61 11.08 16.25
C TYR A 117 -6.46 12.27 16.73
N SER A 118 -7.46 12.69 15.94
CA SER A 118 -8.28 13.89 16.20
C SER A 118 -9.35 13.76 17.29
N GLN A 119 -9.75 12.52 17.61
CA GLN A 119 -10.83 12.24 18.56
C GLN A 119 -10.26 12.02 19.97
N ASP A 120 -10.16 10.76 20.38
CA ASP A 120 -9.52 10.34 21.61
C ASP A 120 -8.42 9.33 21.27
N ALA A 121 -7.17 9.75 21.49
CA ALA A 121 -6.01 8.91 21.24
C ALA A 121 -5.85 7.79 22.27
N SER A 122 -6.65 7.74 23.35
CA SER A 122 -6.57 6.73 24.41
C SER A 122 -6.73 5.31 23.86
N ALA A 123 -7.72 5.07 23.00
CA ALA A 123 -7.96 3.77 22.39
C ALA A 123 -6.82 3.35 21.45
N LEU A 124 -6.26 4.31 20.71
CA LEU A 124 -5.12 4.10 19.83
C LEU A 124 -3.85 3.74 20.62
N LEU A 125 -3.58 4.50 21.69
CA LEU A 125 -2.47 4.25 22.61
C LEU A 125 -2.62 2.91 23.33
N ALA A 126 -3.82 2.59 23.82
CA ALA A 126 -4.11 1.31 24.46
C ALA A 126 -3.88 0.13 23.50
N TYR A 127 -4.32 0.25 22.25
CA TYR A 127 -4.13 -0.79 21.23
C TYR A 127 -2.63 -1.06 20.94
N TRP A 128 -1.80 -0.02 20.95
CA TRP A 128 -0.37 -0.14 20.67
C TRP A 128 0.53 -0.20 21.92
N GLN A 129 -0.04 -0.17 23.14
CA GLN A 129 0.71 -0.08 24.40
C GLN A 129 1.73 -1.19 24.57
N HIS A 130 1.35 -2.44 24.31
CA HIS A 130 2.25 -3.58 24.44
C HIS A 130 3.48 -3.44 23.53
N THR A 131 3.26 -3.09 22.26
CA THR A 131 4.33 -2.88 21.28
C THR A 131 5.21 -1.70 21.66
N SER A 132 4.62 -0.57 22.05
CA SER A 132 5.35 0.63 22.47
C SER A 132 6.27 0.34 23.65
N THR A 133 5.79 -0.41 24.66
CA THR A 133 6.60 -0.81 25.81
C THR A 133 7.69 -1.81 25.43
N HIS A 134 7.37 -2.83 24.62
CA HIS A 134 8.33 -3.86 24.21
C HIS A 134 9.52 -3.25 23.45
N TYR A 135 9.27 -2.32 22.53
CA TYR A 135 10.30 -1.63 21.74
C TYR A 135 10.82 -0.34 22.37
N ARG A 136 10.42 -0.04 23.62
CA ARG A 136 10.84 1.15 24.39
C ARG A 136 10.68 2.46 23.61
N ILE A 137 9.53 2.60 22.96
CA ILE A 137 9.19 3.77 22.16
C ILE A 137 9.06 5.00 23.06
N LYS A 138 9.77 6.08 22.73
CA LYS A 138 9.76 7.33 23.50
C LYS A 138 8.54 8.18 23.19
N GLU A 139 8.13 8.20 21.92
CA GLU A 139 6.95 8.94 21.43
C GLU A 139 5.81 7.98 21.03
N PRO A 140 5.08 7.39 22.00
CA PRO A 140 4.12 6.32 21.76
C PRO A 140 2.93 6.74 20.89
N LEU A 141 2.52 8.01 20.94
CA LEU A 141 1.42 8.51 20.12
C LEU A 141 1.80 8.56 18.63
N SER A 142 2.92 9.20 18.31
CA SER A 142 3.43 9.29 16.93
C SER A 142 3.68 7.91 16.34
N PHE A 143 4.25 7.01 17.15
CA PHE A 143 4.41 5.61 16.79
C PHE A 143 3.07 4.92 16.49
N ALA A 144 2.10 5.05 17.38
CA ALA A 144 0.79 4.43 17.25
C ALA A 144 0.03 4.92 16.02
N VAL A 145 0.12 6.22 15.71
CA VAL A 145 -0.42 6.81 14.48
C VAL A 145 0.20 6.16 13.25
N VAL A 146 1.53 6.09 13.17
CA VAL A 146 2.21 5.47 12.02
C VAL A 146 1.90 3.97 11.92
N ALA A 147 1.91 3.25 13.04
CA ALA A 147 1.58 1.83 13.05
C ALA A 147 0.15 1.57 12.55
N GLN A 148 -0.80 2.43 12.94
CA GLN A 148 -2.17 2.40 12.44
C GLN A 148 -2.25 2.75 10.96
N MET A 149 -1.51 3.77 10.48
CA MET A 149 -1.47 4.15 9.05
C MET A 149 -1.07 2.97 8.17
N HIS A 150 0.00 2.26 8.55
CA HIS A 150 0.48 1.09 7.82
C HIS A 150 -0.57 -0.03 7.79
N ARG A 151 -1.20 -0.32 8.92
CA ARG A 151 -2.28 -1.33 9.02
C ARG A 151 -3.49 -0.96 8.16
N MET A 152 -3.91 0.29 8.23
CA MET A 152 -5.09 0.81 7.51
C MET A 152 -4.84 0.93 6.01
N SER A 153 -3.59 1.12 5.57
CA SER A 153 -3.24 1.05 4.14
C SER A 153 -3.56 -0.31 3.54
N TYR A 154 -3.30 -1.42 4.24
CA TYR A 154 -3.66 -2.75 3.76
C TYR A 154 -5.17 -2.96 3.71
N VAL A 155 -5.91 -2.45 4.71
CA VAL A 155 -7.38 -2.49 4.71
C VAL A 155 -7.93 -1.73 3.50
N GLY A 156 -7.42 -0.52 3.24
CA GLY A 156 -7.78 0.26 2.06
C GLY A 156 -7.47 -0.47 0.76
N GLY A 157 -6.30 -1.12 0.67
CA GLY A 157 -5.94 -1.95 -0.48
C GLY A 157 -6.91 -3.11 -0.71
N VAL A 158 -7.32 -3.81 0.34
CA VAL A 158 -8.33 -4.88 0.26
C VAL A 158 -9.69 -4.33 -0.17
N ILE A 159 -10.13 -3.19 0.36
CA ILE A 159 -11.36 -2.52 -0.08
C ILE A 159 -11.27 -2.21 -1.58
N GLY A 160 -10.17 -1.62 -2.04
CA GLY A 160 -9.89 -1.38 -3.44
C GLY A 160 -9.93 -2.65 -4.30
N MET A 161 -9.42 -3.77 -3.76
CA MET A 161 -9.48 -5.06 -4.44
C MET A 161 -10.91 -5.60 -4.59
N LEU A 162 -11.81 -5.35 -3.63
CA LEU A 162 -13.21 -5.76 -3.76
C LEU A 162 -13.89 -5.07 -4.96
N TRP A 163 -13.52 -3.82 -5.26
CA TRP A 163 -13.98 -3.14 -6.49
C TRP A 163 -13.48 -3.82 -7.77
N LEU A 164 -12.39 -4.60 -7.73
CA LEU A 164 -11.94 -5.42 -8.86
C LEU A 164 -12.92 -6.54 -9.19
N LEU A 165 -13.72 -7.00 -8.23
CA LEU A 165 -14.68 -8.08 -8.46
C LEU A 165 -15.89 -7.61 -9.26
N LEU A 166 -16.18 -6.31 -9.23
CA LEU A 166 -17.31 -5.75 -9.96
C LEU A 166 -17.18 -6.02 -11.46
N PRO A 167 -18.29 -6.43 -12.11
CA PRO A 167 -18.28 -6.67 -13.54
C PRO A 167 -17.89 -5.40 -14.27
N ALA A 168 -16.97 -5.52 -15.21
CA ALA A 168 -16.86 -4.56 -16.31
C ALA A 168 -18.11 -4.73 -17.18
N LYS A 169 -19.30 -4.38 -16.65
CA LYS A 169 -20.51 -4.28 -17.45
C LYS A 169 -20.16 -3.37 -18.61
N LYS A 170 -20.49 -3.83 -19.83
CA LYS A 170 -20.26 -3.12 -21.10
C LYS A 170 -20.35 -1.62 -20.86
N LEU A 171 -19.21 -0.94 -20.70
CA LEU A 171 -19.12 0.49 -20.96
C LEU A 171 -19.46 0.56 -22.44
N LYS A 172 -20.76 0.65 -22.73
CA LYS A 172 -21.29 0.82 -24.06
C LYS A 172 -20.62 2.10 -24.52
N ALA A 173 -19.72 1.98 -25.47
CA ALA A 173 -19.27 3.12 -26.23
C ALA A 173 -20.54 3.80 -26.73
N HIS A 174 -20.85 4.98 -26.19
CA HIS A 174 -21.62 5.93 -26.96
C HIS A 174 -20.77 6.19 -28.21
N ARG A 175 -21.44 5.93 -29.34
CA ARG A 175 -21.01 5.92 -30.74
C ARG A 175 -19.87 6.88 -31.06
#